data_AF-A0A9X2CQ16-F1
#
_entry.id   AF-A0A9X2CQ16-F1
#
_cell.length_a   1.000
_cell.length_b   1.000
_cell.length_c   1.000
_cell.angle_alpha   90.00
_cell.angle_beta   90.00
_cell.angle_gamma   90.00
#
_symmetry.space_group_name_H-M   'P 1'
#
loop_
_entity.id
_entity.type
_entity.pdbx_description
1 polymer ?
#
loop_
_entity_poly.entity_id
_entity_poly.type
_entity_poly.pdbx_seq_one_letter_code
_entity_poly.pdbx_strand_id
1 'polypeptide(L)'
;MDKIKTLISILILTITFSSCGNRKDEEKTNSKAELEKVKLPENVFNESEIAKYSISAIMNQPPEIINVRDDDGIYIVSYIRKDDGKKFDYKIKIDGNKVTWGNSNGRWRDSKFDEKIKFSETDNTLKIVQTFNNGSEIVKEFQKAE
;
A
#
# COMPACT_ATOMS: atom_id res chain seq x y z
N MET A 1 53.97 34.54 19.44
CA MET A 1 54.75 35.34 18.47
C MET A 1 54.48 34.71 17.10
N ASP A 2 53.97 35.36 16.07
CA ASP A 2 53.62 36.75 15.86
C ASP A 2 52.65 36.84 14.66
N LYS A 3 51.56 37.59 14.88
CA LYS A 3 51.04 38.68 14.03
C LYS A 3 50.40 38.37 12.67
N ILE A 4 49.08 38.53 12.69
CA ILE A 4 48.21 39.18 11.69
C ILE A 4 48.94 40.29 10.91
N LYS A 5 48.78 40.30 9.59
CA LYS A 5 48.94 41.49 8.75
C LYS A 5 47.74 41.64 7.81
N THR A 6 46.92 42.63 8.13
CA THR A 6 45.99 43.30 7.22
C THR A 6 46.76 44.32 6.39
N LEU A 7 46.38 44.55 5.13
CA LEU A 7 46.57 45.77 4.30
C LEU A 7 45.91 45.47 2.93
N ILE A 8 44.67 45.89 2.66
CA ILE A 8 44.26 47.14 2.01
C ILE A 8 45.19 47.57 0.86
N SER A 9 44.73 47.49 -0.40
CA SER A 9 44.53 48.68 -1.25
C SER A 9 43.95 48.33 -2.63
N ILE A 10 43.14 49.25 -3.14
CA ILE A 10 42.23 49.20 -4.28
C ILE A 10 42.98 49.51 -5.58
N LEU A 11 42.66 48.82 -6.70
CA LEU A 11 42.72 49.46 -8.01
C LEU A 11 41.64 48.90 -8.95
N ILE A 12 40.77 49.81 -9.40
CA ILE A 12 39.66 49.61 -10.32
C ILE A 12 40.22 49.54 -11.75
N LEU A 13 39.80 48.56 -12.55
CA LEU A 13 39.81 48.68 -14.00
C LEU A 13 38.46 48.24 -14.55
N THR A 14 37.62 49.22 -14.85
CA THR A 14 36.36 49.07 -15.57
C THR A 14 36.65 48.67 -17.02
N ILE A 15 36.16 47.50 -17.42
CA ILE A 15 36.05 47.13 -18.83
C ILE A 15 34.56 47.00 -19.16
N THR A 16 34.06 47.99 -19.88
CA THR A 16 32.73 47.97 -20.51
C THR A 16 32.78 47.12 -21.77
N PHE A 17 32.09 45.98 -21.78
CA PHE A 17 31.64 45.33 -23.01
C PHE A 17 30.12 45.28 -23.01
N SER A 18 29.54 46.13 -23.86
CA SER A 18 28.17 46.01 -24.33
C SER A 18 28.10 44.87 -25.35
N SER A 19 27.27 43.85 -25.11
CA SER A 19 26.56 43.15 -26.20
C SER A 19 25.42 42.30 -25.66
N CYS A 20 24.22 42.57 -26.16
CA CYS A 20 22.96 41.92 -25.83
C CYS A 20 22.95 40.43 -26.24
N GLY A 21 22.34 39.60 -25.39
CA GLY A 21 21.94 38.23 -25.73
C GLY A 21 21.07 37.65 -24.63
N ASN A 22 19.76 37.55 -24.89
CA ASN A 22 18.72 36.99 -24.02
C ASN A 22 19.16 35.75 -23.23
N ARG A 23 19.19 35.86 -21.90
CA ARG A 23 18.73 34.84 -20.95
C ARG A 23 18.10 35.55 -19.76
N LYS A 24 16.77 35.49 -19.66
CA LYS A 24 16.05 35.89 -18.46
C LYS A 24 16.11 34.72 -17.50
N ASP A 25 17.10 34.73 -16.62
CA ASP A 25 16.99 34.05 -15.35
C ASP A 25 16.29 35.03 -14.41
N GLU A 26 14.98 34.85 -14.22
CA GLU A 26 14.26 35.48 -13.12
C GLU A 26 13.98 34.41 -12.06
N GLU A 27 14.91 34.33 -11.10
CA GLU A 27 14.61 33.89 -9.75
C GLU A 27 13.72 34.97 -9.12
N LYS A 28 12.42 34.70 -9.05
CA LYS A 28 11.54 35.35 -8.07
C LYS A 28 10.88 34.27 -7.25
N THR A 29 11.46 34.10 -6.07
CA THR A 29 10.87 33.57 -4.87
C THR A 29 9.43 34.06 -4.74
N ASN A 30 8.48 33.15 -4.94
CA ASN A 30 7.16 33.27 -4.34
C ASN A 30 6.92 31.99 -3.54
N SER A 31 7.33 32.06 -2.28
CA SER A 31 7.00 31.10 -1.24
C SER A 31 5.49 31.11 -1.02
N LYS A 32 4.77 30.33 -1.81
CA LYS A 32 3.51 29.74 -1.40
C LYS A 32 3.72 28.24 -1.50
N ALA A 33 4.32 27.69 -0.44
CA ALA A 33 4.20 26.29 -0.12
C ALA A 33 2.70 26.03 0.07
N GLU A 34 2.03 25.68 -1.02
CA GLU A 34 0.79 24.95 -1.00
C GLU A 34 1.15 23.64 -0.32
N LEU A 35 0.75 23.55 0.95
CA LEU A 35 0.81 22.36 1.76
C LEU A 35 -0.03 21.30 1.02
N GLU A 36 0.63 20.56 0.12
CA GLU A 36 0.06 19.37 -0.47
C GLU A 36 -0.19 18.44 0.71
N LYS A 37 -1.45 18.43 1.18
CA LYS A 37 -1.92 17.46 2.16
C LYS A 37 -1.63 16.10 1.53
N VAL A 38 -0.60 15.43 2.03
CA VAL A 38 -0.39 13.99 1.78
C VAL A 38 -1.68 13.33 2.23
N LYS A 39 -2.59 13.11 1.27
CA LYS A 39 -3.84 12.41 1.47
C LYS A 39 -3.39 10.97 1.70
N LEU A 40 -3.24 10.60 2.97
CA LEU A 40 -3.11 9.20 3.34
C LEU A 40 -4.24 8.47 2.61
N PRO A 41 -3.95 7.41 1.84
CA PRO A 41 -5.00 6.68 1.15
C PRO A 41 -6.00 6.25 2.21
N GLU A 42 -7.22 6.75 2.07
CA GLU A 42 -8.34 6.30 2.89
C GLU A 42 -8.54 4.83 2.51
N ASN A 43 -8.38 3.91 3.46
CA ASN A 43 -8.64 2.49 3.21
C ASN A 43 -10.11 2.36 2.80
N VAL A 44 -10.34 1.96 1.55
CA VAL A 44 -11.67 1.86 0.95
C VAL A 44 -12.36 0.58 1.40
N PHE A 45 -11.58 -0.46 1.71
CA PHE A 45 -12.05 -1.75 2.20
C PHE A 45 -11.89 -1.87 3.70
N ASN A 46 -12.96 -2.26 4.39
CA ASN A 46 -12.85 -2.64 5.79
C ASN A 46 -12.29 -4.07 5.93
N GLU A 47 -11.83 -4.41 7.13
CA GLU A 47 -11.21 -5.72 7.39
C GLU A 47 -12.15 -6.91 7.16
N SER A 48 -13.47 -6.76 7.38
CA SER A 48 -14.44 -7.81 7.03
C SER A 48 -14.54 -8.05 5.52
N GLU A 49 -14.45 -6.99 4.72
CA GLU A 49 -14.37 -7.08 3.26
C GLU A 49 -13.06 -7.74 2.83
N ILE A 50 -11.93 -7.34 3.42
CA ILE A 50 -10.62 -7.94 3.16
C ILE A 50 -10.63 -9.44 3.50
N ALA A 51 -11.24 -9.84 4.63
CA ALA A 51 -11.39 -11.24 5.01
C ALA A 51 -12.24 -12.02 4.00
N LYS A 52 -13.38 -11.45 3.57
CA LYS A 52 -14.26 -12.03 2.53
C LYS A 52 -13.50 -12.27 1.24
N TYR A 53 -12.86 -11.24 0.71
CA TYR A 53 -12.17 -11.28 -0.58
C TYR A 53 -10.91 -12.15 -0.52
N SER A 54 -10.26 -12.24 0.65
CA SER A 54 -9.17 -13.18 0.86
C SER A 54 -9.62 -14.64 0.70
N ILE A 55 -10.71 -15.07 1.34
CA ILE A 55 -11.23 -16.45 1.13
C ILE A 55 -11.72 -16.64 -0.29
N SER A 56 -12.36 -15.63 -0.89
CA SER A 56 -12.75 -15.68 -2.32
C SER A 56 -11.55 -15.99 -3.20
N ALA A 57 -10.44 -15.27 -3.01
CA ALA A 57 -9.22 -15.45 -3.78
C ALA A 57 -8.58 -16.83 -3.55
N ILE A 58 -8.43 -17.24 -2.28
CA ILE A 58 -7.79 -18.48 -1.86
C ILE A 58 -8.57 -19.71 -2.35
N MET A 59 -9.90 -19.68 -2.23
CA MET A 59 -10.77 -20.83 -2.53
C MET A 59 -11.37 -20.79 -3.94
N ASN A 60 -11.05 -19.73 -4.70
CA ASN A 60 -11.66 -19.42 -5.99
C ASN A 60 -13.19 -19.51 -5.93
N GLN A 61 -13.79 -18.93 -4.88
CA GLN A 61 -15.24 -18.88 -4.67
C GLN A 61 -15.78 -17.47 -4.92
N PRO A 62 -17.00 -17.31 -5.46
CA PRO A 62 -17.60 -16.00 -5.65
C PRO A 62 -17.76 -15.25 -4.30
N PRO A 63 -17.38 -13.97 -4.19
CA PRO A 63 -17.53 -13.20 -2.95
C PRO A 63 -18.98 -13.12 -2.42
N GLU A 64 -19.96 -13.21 -3.32
CA GLU A 64 -21.38 -13.03 -3.02
C GLU A 64 -21.95 -14.15 -2.14
N ILE A 65 -21.33 -15.34 -2.16
CA ILE A 65 -21.75 -16.46 -1.32
C ILE A 65 -21.00 -16.53 0.02
N ILE A 66 -20.07 -15.60 0.25
CA ILE A 66 -19.19 -15.60 1.41
C ILE A 66 -19.73 -14.65 2.48
N ASN A 67 -19.97 -15.20 3.65
CA ASN A 67 -20.38 -14.47 4.84
C ASN A 67 -19.19 -14.29 5.79
N VAL A 68 -19.16 -13.14 6.48
CA VAL A 68 -18.12 -12.81 7.46
C VAL A 68 -18.78 -12.36 8.75
N ARG A 69 -18.25 -12.83 9.88
CA ARG A 69 -18.58 -12.36 11.22
C ARG A 69 -17.29 -12.00 11.94
N ASP A 70 -17.23 -10.81 12.50
CA ASP A 70 -16.16 -10.41 13.41
C ASP A 70 -16.33 -11.10 14.78
N ASP A 71 -15.23 -11.57 15.34
CA ASP A 71 -15.11 -12.29 16.60
C ASP A 71 -13.86 -11.79 17.33
N ASP A 72 -13.92 -10.53 17.77
CA ASP A 72 -12.83 -9.85 18.49
C ASP A 72 -11.52 -9.78 17.68
N GLY A 73 -11.62 -9.32 16.42
CA GLY A 73 -10.48 -9.20 15.51
C GLY A 73 -10.08 -10.52 14.82
N ILE A 74 -10.81 -11.60 15.08
CA ILE A 74 -10.77 -12.84 14.29
C ILE A 74 -12.02 -12.91 13.41
N TYR A 75 -11.83 -12.82 12.11
CA TYR A 75 -12.92 -12.86 11.14
C TYR A 75 -13.28 -14.31 10.81
N ILE A 76 -14.47 -14.74 11.20
CA ILE A 76 -15.02 -16.05 10.86
C ILE A 76 -15.71 -15.94 9.50
N VAL A 77 -15.19 -16.69 8.54
CA VAL A 77 -15.64 -16.65 7.14
C VAL A 77 -16.28 -17.97 6.76
N SER A 78 -17.44 -17.95 6.13
CA SER A 78 -18.16 -19.17 5.74
C SER A 78 -18.89 -19.05 4.41
N TYR A 79 -19.07 -20.18 3.73
CA TYR A 79 -19.93 -20.28 2.55
C TYR A 79 -20.47 -21.70 2.37
N ILE A 80 -21.55 -21.81 1.59
CA ILE A 80 -22.08 -23.09 1.10
C ILE A 80 -21.65 -23.23 -0.37
N ARG A 81 -20.87 -24.25 -0.68
CA ARG A 81 -20.40 -24.49 -2.05
C ARG A 81 -21.57 -24.98 -2.91
N LYS A 82 -21.78 -24.34 -4.07
CA LYS A 82 -22.94 -24.61 -4.94
C LYS A 82 -22.96 -26.04 -5.47
N ASP A 83 -21.80 -26.61 -5.79
CA ASP A 83 -21.68 -27.89 -6.48
C ASP A 83 -22.14 -29.08 -5.64
N ASP A 84 -21.91 -29.05 -4.32
CA ASP A 84 -22.20 -30.17 -3.42
C ASP A 84 -22.94 -29.78 -2.13
N GLY A 85 -23.35 -28.52 -1.99
CA GLY A 85 -24.09 -28.02 -0.82
C GLY A 85 -23.31 -28.06 0.49
N LYS A 86 -22.00 -28.35 0.47
CA LYS A 86 -21.20 -28.43 1.69
C LYS A 86 -20.88 -27.06 2.23
N LYS A 87 -20.99 -26.93 3.55
CA LYS A 87 -20.56 -25.74 4.30
C LYS A 87 -19.06 -25.79 4.58
N PHE A 88 -18.39 -24.67 4.35
CA PHE A 88 -17.00 -24.44 4.70
C PHE A 88 -16.90 -23.28 5.67
N ASP A 89 -16.02 -23.41 6.67
CA ASP A 89 -15.79 -22.43 7.72
C ASP A 89 -14.29 -22.21 7.94
N TYR A 90 -13.88 -20.95 7.93
CA TYR A 90 -12.49 -20.49 8.07
C TYR A 90 -12.40 -19.41 9.13
N LYS A 91 -11.19 -19.20 9.62
CA LYS A 91 -10.82 -18.08 10.50
C LYS A 91 -9.72 -17.27 9.84
N ILE A 92 -9.80 -15.96 9.98
CA ILE A 92 -8.87 -14.99 9.41
C ILE A 92 -8.40 -14.02 10.49
N LYS A 93 -7.11 -13.69 10.44
CA LYS A 93 -6.50 -12.59 11.18
C LYS A 93 -5.83 -11.64 10.18
N ILE A 94 -6.03 -10.34 10.38
CA ILE A 94 -5.43 -9.28 9.56
C ILE A 94 -4.44 -8.51 10.44
N ASP A 95 -3.20 -8.40 9.98
CA ASP A 95 -2.13 -7.67 10.66
C ASP A 95 -1.44 -6.75 9.64
N GLY A 96 -1.82 -5.47 9.63
CA GLY A 96 -1.41 -4.53 8.58
C GLY A 96 -1.90 -5.01 7.23
N ASN A 97 -0.99 -5.19 6.26
CA ASN A 97 -1.34 -5.68 4.92
C ASN A 97 -1.24 -7.21 4.76
N LYS A 98 -1.05 -7.95 5.85
CA LYS A 98 -0.90 -9.41 5.85
C LYS A 98 -2.20 -10.07 6.30
N VAL A 99 -2.59 -11.11 5.58
CA VAL A 99 -3.70 -12.00 5.95
C VAL A 99 -3.12 -13.35 6.38
N THR A 100 -3.55 -13.83 7.55
CA THR A 100 -3.29 -15.20 8.02
C THR A 100 -4.61 -15.91 8.16
N TRP A 101 -4.71 -17.14 7.65
CA TRP A 101 -5.99 -17.88 7.64
C TRP A 101 -5.81 -19.33 8.08
N GLY A 102 -6.93 -20.00 8.36
CA GLY A 102 -6.98 -21.43 8.61
C GLY A 102 -8.41 -21.95 8.61
N ASN A 103 -8.58 -23.28 8.65
CA ASN A 103 -9.89 -23.88 8.94
C ASN A 103 -10.34 -23.44 10.34
N SER A 104 -11.64 -23.32 10.58
CA SER A 104 -12.21 -22.92 11.88
C SER A 104 -11.56 -23.67 13.06
N ASN A 105 -11.52 -25.00 12.98
CA ASN A 105 -10.93 -25.88 13.99
C ASN A 105 -9.49 -26.33 13.67
N GLY A 106 -8.84 -25.71 12.69
CA GLY A 106 -7.49 -26.09 12.23
C GLY A 106 -6.38 -25.22 12.81
N ARG A 107 -5.14 -25.58 12.47
CA ARG A 107 -3.98 -24.72 12.68
C ARG A 107 -4.06 -23.47 11.80
N TRP A 108 -3.41 -22.41 12.24
CA TRP A 108 -3.11 -21.26 11.39
C TRP A 108 -2.12 -21.66 10.28
N ARG A 109 -2.25 -21.01 9.12
CA ARG A 109 -1.32 -21.13 7.99
C ARG A 109 -0.25 -20.03 8.06
N ASP A 110 0.58 -20.09 9.09
CA ASP A 110 1.63 -19.10 9.39
C ASP A 110 3.05 -19.67 9.35
N SER A 111 3.22 -20.97 9.12
CA SER A 111 4.52 -21.64 9.08
C SER A 111 5.32 -21.29 7.81
N LYS A 112 6.61 -21.67 7.77
CA LYS A 112 7.51 -21.39 6.63
C LYS A 112 7.09 -22.04 5.31
N PHE A 113 6.27 -23.09 5.36
CA PHE A 113 5.81 -23.82 4.18
C PHE A 113 4.39 -23.44 3.76
N ASP A 114 3.68 -22.68 4.59
CA ASP A 114 2.39 -22.13 4.21
C ASP A 114 2.56 -20.93 3.29
N GLU A 115 1.59 -20.76 2.39
CA GLU A 115 1.46 -19.60 1.54
C GLU A 115 1.40 -18.30 2.37
N LYS A 116 1.85 -17.21 1.76
CA LYS A 116 1.78 -15.86 2.35
C LYS A 116 0.74 -15.07 1.59
N ILE A 117 -0.23 -14.52 2.33
CA ILE A 117 -1.29 -13.70 1.76
C ILE A 117 -1.02 -12.24 2.12
N LYS A 118 -0.98 -11.39 1.10
CA LYS A 118 -0.93 -9.94 1.26
C LYS A 118 -2.07 -9.30 0.49
N PHE A 119 -2.50 -8.13 0.95
CA PHE A 119 -3.41 -7.28 0.19
C PHE A 119 -2.84 -5.88 -0.02
N SER A 120 -3.37 -5.19 -1.01
CA SER A 120 -3.15 -3.77 -1.25
C SER A 120 -4.41 -3.14 -1.82
N GLU A 121 -4.65 -1.90 -1.45
CA GLU A 121 -5.79 -1.12 -1.92
C GLU A 121 -5.28 0.02 -2.82
N THR A 122 -5.98 0.27 -3.91
CA THR A 122 -5.73 1.41 -4.80
C THR A 122 -7.07 1.86 -5.35
N ASP A 123 -7.49 3.06 -4.95
CA ASP A 123 -8.83 3.57 -5.19
C ASP A 123 -9.88 2.52 -4.72
N ASN A 124 -10.81 2.14 -5.59
CA ASN A 124 -11.83 1.14 -5.30
C ASN A 124 -11.41 -0.30 -5.60
N THR A 125 -10.10 -0.55 -5.79
CA THR A 125 -9.56 -1.87 -6.12
C THR A 125 -8.86 -2.50 -4.92
N LEU A 126 -9.27 -3.70 -4.55
CA LEU A 126 -8.56 -4.57 -3.61
C LEU A 126 -7.83 -5.67 -4.39
N LYS A 127 -6.51 -5.71 -4.25
CA LYS A 127 -5.66 -6.77 -4.81
C LYS A 127 -5.26 -7.73 -3.69
N ILE A 128 -5.51 -9.02 -3.87
CA ILE A 128 -5.04 -10.11 -3.02
C ILE A 128 -3.94 -10.88 -3.75
N VAL A 129 -2.80 -11.05 -3.10
CA VAL A 129 -1.65 -11.82 -3.61
C VAL A 129 -1.39 -12.99 -2.67
N GLN A 130 -1.39 -14.20 -3.23
CA GLN A 130 -1.03 -15.45 -2.57
C GLN A 130 0.30 -15.92 -3.12
N THR A 131 1.36 -15.86 -2.31
CA THR A 131 2.71 -16.30 -2.67
C THR A 131 3.01 -17.65 -2.03
N PHE A 132 3.42 -18.64 -2.83
CA PHE A 132 3.75 -19.99 -2.38
C PHE A 132 5.25 -20.14 -2.09
N ASN A 133 5.63 -21.23 -1.40
CA ASN A 133 7.02 -21.48 -1.00
C ASN A 133 8.00 -21.55 -2.19
N ASN A 134 7.53 -22.01 -3.36
CA ASN A 134 8.31 -22.05 -4.60
C ASN A 134 8.43 -20.69 -5.31
N GLY A 135 7.91 -19.61 -4.72
CA GLY A 135 7.91 -18.26 -5.27
C GLY A 135 6.82 -17.98 -6.31
N SER A 136 6.00 -18.97 -6.67
CA SER A 136 4.85 -18.73 -7.55
C SER A 136 3.78 -17.90 -6.83
N GLU A 137 3.00 -17.15 -7.61
CA GLU A 137 1.96 -16.27 -7.10
C GLU A 137 0.62 -16.47 -7.81
N ILE A 138 -0.46 -16.34 -7.04
CA ILE A 138 -1.81 -16.13 -7.55
C ILE A 138 -2.25 -14.73 -7.14
N VAL A 139 -2.77 -13.97 -8.12
CA VAL A 139 -3.26 -12.61 -7.91
C VAL A 139 -4.74 -12.56 -8.27
N LYS A 140 -5.54 -11.94 -7.39
CA LYS A 140 -6.97 -11.68 -7.62
C LYS A 140 -7.27 -10.23 -7.26
N GLU A 141 -8.11 -9.60 -8.07
CA GLU A 141 -8.53 -8.21 -7.88
C GLU A 141 -10.04 -8.13 -7.75
N PHE A 142 -10.50 -7.25 -6.87
CA PHE A 142 -11.91 -7.01 -6.58
C PHE A 142 -12.19 -5.52 -6.61
N GLN A 143 -13.31 -5.16 -7.21
CA GLN A 143 -13.77 -3.77 -7.28
C GLN A 143 -14.88 -3.56 -6.26
N LYS A 144 -14.82 -2.45 -5.53
CA LYS A 144 -15.95 -1.96 -4.76
C LYS A 144 -16.84 -1.16 -5.70
N ALA A 145 -18.13 -1.48 -5.75
CA ALA A 145 -19.09 -0.66 -6.46
C ALA A 145 -19.21 0.70 -5.75
N GLU A 146 -19.28 1.78 -6.51
CA GLU A 146 -19.54 3.15 -6.02
C GLU A 146 -20.95 3.30 -5.44
#